data_AF-A9E464-F1
#
_entry.id   AF-A9E464-F1
#
_cell.length_a   1.000
_cell.length_b   1.000
_cell.length_c   1.000
_cell.angle_alpha   90.00
_cell.angle_beta   90.00
_cell.angle_gamma   90.00
#
_symmetry.space_group_name_H-M   'P 1'
#
loop_
_entity.id
_entity.type
_entity.pdbx_description
1 polymer ?
#
loop_
_entity_poly.entity_id
_entity_poly.type
_entity_poly.pdbx_seq_one_letter_code
_entity_poly.pdbx_strand_id
1 'polypeptide(L)' 'ISGIHWWYKVPSHAAELTAGYYNLHDRDGYRTIARMLKRHRASINFTCAEMRDSEQSSQAMSAPEELVQQ' A
#
# COMPACT_ATOMS: atom_id res chain seq x y z
N ILE A 1 -8.68 -4.56 0.52
CA ILE A 1 -7.28 -4.54 0.07
C ILE A 1 -6.43 -4.37 1.33
N SER A 2 -5.42 -5.22 1.51
CA SER A 2 -4.56 -5.18 2.70
C SER A 2 -3.53 -4.06 2.59
N GLY A 3 -3.36 -3.27 3.64
CA GLY A 3 -2.30 -2.28 3.76
C GLY A 3 -0.96 -2.94 4.09
N ILE A 4 -0.10 -3.16 3.09
CA ILE A 4 1.22 -3.75 3.28
C ILE A 4 2.23 -2.61 3.44
N HIS A 5 2.37 -2.13 4.67
CA HIS A 5 3.10 -0.90 4.97
C HIS A 5 4.59 -1.09 5.25
N TRP A 6 5.06 -2.29 5.59
CA TRP A 6 6.48 -2.56 5.79
C TRP A 6 7.23 -2.66 4.46
N TRP A 7 8.48 -2.17 4.43
CA TRP A 7 9.29 -1.94 3.22
C TRP A 7 8.70 -0.92 2.22
N TYR A 8 7.69 -0.14 2.60
CA TYR A 8 7.13 0.90 1.73
C TYR A 8 8.10 2.05 1.48
N LYS A 9 8.99 2.36 2.44
CA LYS A 9 9.99 3.45 2.31
C LYS A 9 11.21 3.07 1.49
N VAL A 10 11.35 1.83 1.04
CA VAL A 10 12.49 1.40 0.21
C VAL A 10 12.09 1.27 -1.26
N PRO A 11 12.99 1.57 -2.22
CA PRO A 11 12.65 1.57 -3.65
C PRO A 11 12.08 0.25 -4.18
N SER A 12 12.38 -0.87 -3.51
CA SER A 12 11.92 -2.19 -3.95
C SER A 12 10.46 -2.48 -3.62
N HIS A 13 9.86 -1.81 -2.62
CA HIS A 13 8.52 -2.14 -2.12
C HIS A 13 8.31 -3.65 -1.91
N ALA A 14 9.33 -4.35 -1.42
CA ALA A 14 9.46 -5.81 -1.53
C ALA A 14 8.25 -6.59 -0.98
N ALA A 15 7.67 -6.12 0.13
CA ALA A 15 6.50 -6.75 0.72
C ALA A 15 5.27 -6.63 -0.19
N GLU A 16 5.01 -5.44 -0.75
CA GLU A 16 3.92 -5.22 -1.70
C GLU A 16 4.08 -6.10 -2.94
N LEU A 17 5.31 -6.17 -3.49
CA LEU A 17 5.61 -7.00 -4.66
C LEU A 17 5.28 -8.48 -4.44
N THR A 18 5.74 -9.04 -3.31
CA THR A 18 5.48 -10.45 -2.97
C THR A 18 4.02 -10.72 -2.64
N ALA A 19 3.29 -9.73 -2.12
CA ALA A 19 1.84 -9.80 -1.92
C ALA A 19 1.03 -9.67 -3.23
N GLY A 20 1.68 -9.33 -4.34
CA GLY A 20 1.06 -9.17 -5.66
C GLY A 20 0.64 -7.74 -6.00
N TYR A 21 0.94 -6.77 -5.13
CA TYR A 21 0.76 -5.35 -5.43
C TYR A 21 2.03 -4.83 -6.09
N TYR A 22 2.02 -4.72 -7.42
CA TYR A 22 3.17 -4.15 -8.15
C TYR A 22 3.21 -2.62 -8.00
N ASN A 23 3.45 -2.14 -6.78
CA ASN A 23 3.53 -0.73 -6.41
C ASN A 23 5.00 -0.31 -6.32
N LEU A 24 5.36 0.80 -6.95
CA LEU A 24 6.70 1.40 -6.93
C LEU A 24 6.57 2.93 -6.93
N HIS A 25 7.65 3.64 -6.62
CA HIS A 25 7.71 5.11 -6.66
C HIS A 25 7.22 5.75 -7.99
N ASP A 26 7.42 5.08 -9.12
CA ASP A 26 7.02 5.53 -10.46
C ASP A 26 5.80 4.77 -11.01
N ARG A 27 5.23 3.85 -10.22
CA ARG A 27 4.13 2.97 -10.64
C ARG A 27 3.11 2.75 -9.54
N ASP A 28 1.94 3.35 -9.72
CA ASP A 28 0.79 3.16 -8.85
C ASP A 28 0.11 1.78 -9.04
N GLY A 29 0.41 0.86 -8.14
CA GLY A 29 -0.13 -0.50 -8.13
C GLY A 29 -1.63 -0.55 -7.78
N TYR A 30 -2.08 0.30 -6.85
CA TYR A 30 -3.44 0.29 -6.31
C TYR A 30 -4.47 0.90 -7.26
N ARG A 31 -4.11 1.95 -8.01
CA ARG A 31 -4.99 2.55 -9.02
C ARG A 31 -5.38 1.59 -10.13
N THR A 32 -4.52 0.62 -10.46
CA THR A 32 -4.84 -0.43 -11.43
C THR A 32 -5.96 -1.33 -10.91
N ILE A 33 -5.93 -1.67 -9.62
CA ILE A 33 -6.99 -2.45 -8.94
C ILE A 33 -8.28 -1.62 -8.86
N ALA A 34 -8.20 -0.34 -8.48
CA ALA A 34 -9.34 0.57 -8.42
C ALA A 34 -10.04 0.71 -9.78
N ARG A 35 -9.26 0.83 -10.87
CA ARG A 35 -9.80 0.88 -12.24
C ARG A 35 -10.53 -0.40 -12.61
N MET A 36 -10.01 -1.56 -12.22
CA MET A 36 -10.66 -2.85 -12.44
C MET A 36 -12.01 -2.92 -11.70
N LEU A 37 -12.04 -2.57 -10.41
CA LEU A 37 -13.23 -2.57 -9.55
C LEU A 37 -14.31 -1.59 -10.00
N LYS A 38 -13.91 -0.42 -10.54
CA LYS A 38 -14.84 0.59 -11.07
C LYS A 38 -15.79 0.00 -12.12
N ARG A 39 -15.33 -0.94 -12.96
CA ARG A 39 -16.16 -1.62 -13.98
C ARG A 39 -17.33 -2.40 -13.37
N HIS A 40 -17.19 -2.81 -12.11
CA HIS A 40 -18.18 -3.57 -11.36
C HIS A 40 -18.96 -2.71 -10.37
N ARG A 41 -18.76 -1.38 -10.37
CA ARG A 41 -19.35 -0.46 -9.37
C ARG A 41 -19.05 -0.90 -7.92
N ALA A 42 -17.90 -1.54 -7.71
CA ALA A 42 -17.46 -2.00 -6.41
C ALA A 42 -16.69 -0.89 -5.67
N SER A 43 -16.71 -0.96 -4.34
CA SER A 43 -15.93 -0.10 -3.46
C SER A 43 -14.67 -0.82 -2.97
N ILE A 44 -13.63 -0.04 -2.63
CA ILE A 44 -12.45 -0.56 -1.96
C ILE A 44 -12.67 -0.45 -0.45
N ASN A 45 -12.48 -1.55 0.27
CA ASN A 45 -12.31 -1.54 1.72
C ASN A 45 -10.82 -1.72 2.02
N PHE A 46 -10.16 -0.67 2.52
CA PHE A 46 -8.72 -0.64 2.80
C PHE A 46 -8.48 -0.74 4.33
N THR A 47 -7.38 -1.38 4.74
CA THR A 47 -7.01 -1.57 6.16
C THR A 47 -5.90 -0.61 6.58
N CYS A 48 -5.50 -0.62 7.86
CA CYS A 48 -4.38 0.18 8.41
C CYS A 48 -4.67 1.68 8.59
N ALA A 49 -5.93 2.11 8.51
CA ALA A 49 -6.33 3.50 8.73
C ALA A 49 -6.07 4.01 10.16
N GLU A 50 -5.88 3.10 11.11
CA GLU A 50 -5.58 3.38 12.51
C GLU A 50 -4.09 3.57 12.80
N MET A 51 -3.22 3.13 11.90
CA MET A 51 -1.77 3.04 12.16
C MET A 51 -1.07 4.37 11.93
N ARG A 52 -0.02 4.64 12.73
CA ARG A 52 0.90 5.77 12.51
C ARG A 52 2.30 5.29 12.21
N ASP A 53 3.03 6.09 11.44
CA ASP A 53 4.44 5.85 11.10
C ASP A 53 5.32 5.79 12.34
N SER A 54 5.04 6.66 13.31
CA SER A 54 5.76 6.75 14.59
C SER A 54 5.60 5.53 15.49
N GLU A 55 4.61 4.67 15.24
CA GLU A 55 4.36 3.45 15.99
C GLU A 55 5.12 2.24 15.42
N GLN A 56 5.76 2.41 14.26
CA GLN A 56 6.45 1.35 13.55
C GLN A 56 7.94 1.31 13.88
N SER A 57 8.52 0.12 13.91
CA SER A 57 9.97 -0.03 14.04
C SER A 57 10.70 0.63 12.85
N SER A 58 11.76 1.38 13.13
CA SER A 58 12.59 2.00 12.09
C SER A 58 13.18 0.98 11.11
N GLN A 59 13.48 -0.24 11.58
CA GLN A 59 13.99 -1.34 10.75
C GLN A 59 12.97 -1.87 9.76
N ALA A 60 11.67 -1.67 10.00
CA ALA A 60 10.61 -2.14 9.11
C ALA A 60 10.50 -1.29 7.83
N MET A 61 11.15 -0.13 7.78
CA MET A 61 11.05 0.81 6.66
C MET A 61 9.59 1.09 6.27
N SER A 62 8.77 1.29 7.30
CA SER A 62 7.32 1.29 7.20
C SER A 62 6.74 2.69 6.98
N ALA A 63 5.64 2.78 6.21
CA ALA A 63 4.89 4.02 5.94
C ALA A 63 3.37 3.78 5.83
N PRO A 64 2.67 3.39 6.91
CA PRO A 64 1.22 3.23 6.86
C PRO A 64 0.47 4.52 6.49
N GLU A 65 0.93 5.69 6.92
CA GLU A 65 0.23 6.96 6.67
C GLU A 65 0.28 7.33 5.18
N GLU A 66 1.47 7.27 4.56
CA GLU A 66 1.63 7.52 3.13
C GLU A 66 0.95 6.45 2.27
N LEU A 67 0.93 5.19 2.72
CA LEU A 67 0.22 4.12 2.03
C LEU A 67 -1.30 4.34 2.01
N VAL A 68 -1.88 4.85 3.09
CA VAL A 68 -3.32 5.19 3.14
C VAL A 68 -3.64 6.41 2.27
N GLN A 69 -2.67 7.33 2.09
CA GLN A 69 -2.85 8.54 1.29
C GLN A 69 -2.79 8.31 -0.23
N GLN A 70 -2.07 7.29 -0.70
CA GLN A 70 -1.90 6.96 -2.12
C GLN A 70 -3.24 6.60 -2.81
#